data_AF-Q8SPW0-F1
#
_entry.id   AF-Q8SPW0-F1
#
_cell.length_a   1.000
_cell.length_b   1.000
_cell.length_c   1.000
_cell.angle_alpha   90.00
_cell.angle_beta   90.00
_cell.angle_gamma   90.00
#
_symmetry.space_group_name_H-M   'P 1'
#
loop_
_entity.id
_entity.type
_entity.pdbx_description
1 polymer ?
#
loop_
_entity_poly.entity_id
_entity_poly.type
_entity_poly.pdbx_seq_one_letter_code
_entity_poly.pdbx_strand_id
1 'polypeptide(L)'
;MSPSVALAVLALLSLSGLEAIQRTPKIQVYSRHPPENGKPNFLNCYVSGFHPSDIEVDLLKNGEKMGKVEHSDLSFSKDWSFYLLYYTEFTPNEKDEYACRVNHVTLSGPRTVKWDRDM
;
A
#
# COMPACT_ATOMS: atom_id res chain seq x y z
N MET A 1 -17.42 -19.87 39.84
CA MET A 1 -16.09 -19.27 39.55
C MET A 1 -15.84 -18.19 40.58
N SER A 2 -14.62 -18.07 41.14
CA SER A 2 -14.35 -16.97 42.07
C SER A 2 -14.35 -15.64 41.31
N PRO A 3 -14.73 -14.51 41.95
CA PRO A 3 -14.70 -13.19 41.32
C PRO A 3 -13.30 -12.85 40.76
N SER A 4 -12.23 -13.33 41.39
CA SER A 4 -10.85 -13.15 40.92
C SER A 4 -10.60 -13.84 39.57
N VAL A 5 -11.16 -15.04 39.36
CA VAL A 5 -11.04 -15.77 38.08
C VAL A 5 -11.79 -15.03 36.97
N ALA A 6 -13.00 -14.53 37.25
CA ALA A 6 -13.77 -13.76 36.27
C ALA A 6 -13.06 -12.46 35.87
N LEU A 7 -12.47 -11.74 36.83
CA LEU A 7 -11.71 -10.51 36.58
C LEU A 7 -10.45 -10.77 35.74
N ALA A 8 -9.73 -11.85 36.03
CA ALA A 8 -8.55 -12.25 35.26
C ALA A 8 -8.91 -12.63 33.81
N VAL A 9 -10.02 -13.34 33.60
CA VAL A 9 -10.52 -13.68 32.26
C VAL A 9 -10.93 -12.42 31.49
N LEU A 10 -11.65 -11.48 32.12
CA LEU A 10 -12.01 -10.20 31.51
C LEU A 10 -10.76 -9.38 31.13
N ALA A 11 -9.75 -9.34 31.99
CA ALA A 11 -8.47 -8.68 31.70
C ALA A 11 -7.76 -9.34 30.51
N LEU A 12 -7.65 -10.67 30.47
CA LEU A 12 -7.04 -11.41 29.35
C LEU A 12 -7.79 -11.20 28.03
N LEU A 13 -9.13 -11.19 28.06
CA LEU A 13 -9.95 -10.87 26.90
C LEU A 13 -9.71 -9.42 26.43
N SER A 14 -9.58 -8.46 27.35
CA SER A 14 -9.25 -7.08 26.98
C SER A 14 -7.84 -6.95 26.34
N LEU A 15 -6.88 -7.80 26.72
CA LEU A 15 -5.55 -7.82 26.10
C LEU A 15 -5.56 -8.32 24.64
N SER A 16 -6.50 -9.19 24.26
CA SER A 16 -6.64 -9.60 22.84
C SER A 16 -7.06 -8.42 21.94
N GLY A 17 -7.63 -7.37 22.53
CA GLY A 17 -7.95 -6.10 21.88
C GLY A 17 -6.85 -5.05 21.97
N LEU A 18 -5.69 -5.34 22.60
CA LEU A 18 -4.52 -4.47 22.55
C LEU A 18 -3.95 -4.57 21.12
N GLU A 19 -4.50 -3.73 20.27
CA GLU A 19 -4.32 -3.67 18.82
C GLU A 19 -2.87 -3.92 18.41
N ALA A 20 -2.65 -4.88 17.51
CA ALA A 20 -1.36 -5.07 16.87
C ALA A 20 -0.87 -3.73 16.29
N ILE A 21 0.38 -3.37 16.58
CA ILE A 21 0.98 -2.05 16.28
C ILE A 21 0.66 -1.66 14.84
N GLN A 22 -0.16 -0.62 14.69
CA GLN A 22 -0.50 -0.09 13.37
C GLN A 22 0.69 0.63 12.75
N ARG A 23 0.89 0.47 11.44
CA ARG A 23 2.00 1.07 10.72
C ARG A 23 1.53 1.72 9.43
N THR A 24 2.08 2.89 9.14
CA THR A 24 1.70 3.69 7.96
C THR A 24 2.46 3.22 6.73
N PRO A 25 1.78 2.97 5.59
CA PRO A 25 2.45 2.59 4.36
C PRO A 25 3.44 3.64 3.86
N LYS A 26 4.60 3.18 3.42
CA LYS A 26 5.53 3.92 2.56
C LYS A 26 5.17 3.59 1.12
N ILE A 27 5.02 4.62 0.29
CA ILE A 27 4.55 4.51 -1.10
C ILE A 27 5.67 5.01 -2.00
N GLN A 28 6.08 4.20 -2.96
CA GLN A 28 7.06 4.55 -3.98
C GLN A 28 6.46 4.27 -5.36
N VAL A 29 6.54 5.25 -6.26
CA VAL A 29 6.00 5.15 -7.62
C VAL A 29 7.14 5.38 -8.61
N TYR A 30 7.43 4.38 -9.43
CA TYR A 30 8.60 4.39 -10.32
C TYR A 30 8.34 3.55 -11.57
N SER A 31 9.09 3.82 -12.64
CA SER A 31 9.07 2.98 -13.83
C SER A 31 10.06 1.81 -13.69
N ARG A 32 9.73 0.64 -14.23
CA ARG A 32 10.61 -0.54 -14.17
C ARG A 32 11.94 -0.34 -14.90
N HIS A 33 11.90 0.36 -16.01
CA HIS A 33 13.07 0.75 -16.80
C HIS A 33 13.15 2.28 -16.88
N PRO A 34 14.32 2.86 -17.21
CA PRO A 34 14.44 4.30 -17.45
C PRO A 34 13.34 4.79 -18.42
N PRO A 35 12.60 5.86 -18.07
CA PRO A 35 11.43 6.27 -18.84
C PRO A 35 11.80 7.02 -20.11
N GLU A 36 11.37 6.51 -21.26
CA GLU A 36 11.49 7.18 -22.56
C GLU A 36 10.11 7.44 -23.15
N ASN A 37 9.89 8.65 -23.67
CA ASN A 37 8.60 9.02 -24.26
C ASN A 37 8.25 8.11 -25.44
N GLY A 38 7.03 7.55 -25.42
CA GLY A 38 6.53 6.71 -26.50
C GLY A 38 7.06 5.26 -26.51
N LYS A 39 7.93 4.88 -25.55
CA LYS A 39 8.39 3.49 -25.41
C LYS A 39 7.59 2.73 -24.34
N PRO A 40 7.14 1.50 -24.59
CA PRO A 40 6.47 0.67 -23.58
C PRO A 40 7.33 0.46 -22.33
N ASN A 41 6.69 0.48 -21.17
CA ASN A 41 7.34 0.27 -19.88
C ASN A 41 6.30 -0.24 -18.85
N PHE A 42 6.71 -0.42 -17.59
CA PHE A 42 5.82 -0.77 -16.49
C PHE A 42 5.85 0.31 -15.42
N LEU A 43 4.67 0.77 -15.01
CA LEU A 43 4.51 1.65 -13.86
C LEU A 43 4.36 0.76 -12.62
N ASN A 44 5.22 0.96 -11.62
CA ASN A 44 5.20 0.25 -10.36
C ASN A 44 4.73 1.17 -9.24
N CYS A 45 3.90 0.65 -8.34
CA CYS A 45 3.65 1.21 -7.01
C CYS A 45 4.06 0.17 -5.96
N TYR A 46 5.17 0.44 -5.27
CA TYR A 46 5.62 -0.38 -4.15
C TYR A 46 5.13 0.22 -2.84
N VAL A 47 4.27 -0.52 -2.15
CA VAL A 47 3.68 -0.14 -0.87
C VAL A 47 4.25 -1.05 0.21
N SER A 48 4.90 -0.49 1.22
CA SER A 48 5.64 -1.27 2.23
C SER A 48 5.54 -0.69 3.63
N GLY A 49 5.84 -1.51 4.64
CA GLY A 49 5.93 -1.06 6.01
C GLY A 49 4.58 -0.82 6.69
N PHE A 50 3.49 -1.38 6.17
CA PHE A 50 2.14 -1.15 6.69
C PHE A 50 1.64 -2.30 7.55
N HIS A 51 0.70 -2.00 8.45
CA HIS A 51 -0.02 -2.97 9.29
C HIS A 51 -1.32 -2.31 9.78
N PRO A 52 -2.49 -2.97 9.73
CA PRO A 52 -2.77 -4.35 9.30
C PRO A 52 -2.60 -4.58 7.78
N SER A 53 -2.89 -5.79 7.29
CA SER A 53 -2.71 -6.14 5.87
C SER A 53 -3.76 -5.55 4.92
N ASP A 54 -4.92 -5.14 5.45
CA ASP A 54 -6.02 -4.63 4.64
C ASP A 54 -5.67 -3.25 4.07
N ILE A 55 -5.61 -3.16 2.74
CA ILE A 55 -5.13 -1.99 2.02
C ILE A 55 -5.77 -1.93 0.63
N GLU A 56 -6.10 -0.73 0.17
CA GLU A 56 -6.55 -0.51 -1.21
C GLU A 56 -5.48 0.29 -1.96
N VAL A 57 -5.11 -0.17 -3.16
CA VAL A 57 -4.08 0.46 -3.99
C VAL A 57 -4.58 0.56 -5.43
N ASP A 58 -4.61 1.79 -5.95
CA ASP A 58 -4.96 2.08 -7.35
C ASP A 58 -3.76 2.71 -8.07
N LEU A 59 -3.46 2.25 -9.29
CA LEU A 59 -2.66 3.01 -10.24
C LEU A 59 -3.59 3.91 -11.06
N LEU A 60 -3.19 5.17 -11.24
CA LEU A 60 -3.98 6.22 -11.87
C LEU A 60 -3.28 6.76 -13.11
N LYS A 61 -4.08 7.08 -14.14
CA LYS A 61 -3.71 7.88 -15.29
C LYS A 61 -4.65 9.08 -15.37
N ASN A 62 -4.13 10.30 -15.29
CA ASN A 62 -4.90 11.54 -15.29
C ASN A 62 -6.05 11.55 -14.25
N GLY A 63 -5.80 10.94 -13.08
CA GLY A 63 -6.78 10.81 -11.99
C GLY A 63 -7.76 9.64 -12.12
N GLU A 64 -7.82 8.97 -13.27
CA GLU A 64 -8.68 7.80 -13.51
C GLU A 64 -7.95 6.49 -13.22
N LYS A 65 -8.68 5.48 -12.70
CA LYS A 65 -8.10 4.17 -12.42
C LYS A 65 -7.64 3.50 -13.72
N MET A 66 -6.41 3.00 -13.73
CA MET A 66 -5.90 2.17 -14.83
C MET A 66 -6.57 0.79 -14.79
N GLY A 67 -6.80 0.22 -15.96
CA GLY A 67 -7.55 -1.03 -16.11
C GLY A 67 -6.78 -2.26 -15.60
N LYS A 68 -5.92 -2.82 -16.44
CA LYS A 68 -5.20 -4.06 -16.11
C LYS A 68 -4.05 -3.79 -15.14
N VAL A 69 -4.31 -3.87 -13.85
CA VAL A 69 -3.28 -3.80 -12.80
C VAL A 69 -3.08 -5.20 -12.21
N GLU A 70 -1.82 -5.63 -12.13
CA GLU A 70 -1.41 -6.87 -11.46
C GLU A 70 -0.71 -6.50 -10.14
N HIS A 71 -0.67 -7.45 -9.19
CA HIS A 71 0.05 -7.24 -7.94
C HIS A 71 0.76 -8.52 -7.48
N SER A 72 1.82 -8.35 -6.67
CA SER A 72 2.48 -9.47 -6.00
C SER A 72 1.57 -10.15 -4.97
N ASP A 73 1.94 -11.36 -4.56
CA ASP A 73 1.39 -11.93 -3.34
C ASP A 73 1.74 -11.06 -2.14
N LEU A 74 0.85 -11.03 -1.15
CA LEU A 74 1.08 -10.34 0.11
C LEU A 74 2.22 -11.03 0.86
N SER A 75 3.20 -10.24 1.29
CA SER A 75 4.32 -10.72 2.10
C SER A 75 4.68 -9.71 3.17
N PHE A 76 5.61 -10.05 4.06
CA PHE A 76 5.94 -9.22 5.22
C PHE A 76 7.44 -9.23 5.54
N SER A 77 7.89 -8.12 6.12
CA SER A 77 9.25 -7.91 6.56
C SER A 77 9.51 -8.58 7.92
N LYS A 78 10.77 -8.65 8.35
CA LYS A 78 11.16 -9.22 9.66
C LYS A 78 10.48 -8.56 10.86
N ASP A 79 10.04 -7.31 10.71
CA ASP A 79 9.30 -6.56 11.74
C ASP A 79 7.78 -6.76 11.67
N TRP A 80 7.32 -7.76 10.90
CA TRP A 80 5.92 -8.12 10.66
C TRP A 80 5.08 -7.08 9.90
N SER A 81 5.71 -6.04 9.33
CA SER A 81 5.02 -5.12 8.44
C SER A 81 4.86 -5.70 7.04
N PHE A 82 3.72 -5.45 6.41
CA PHE A 82 3.38 -5.96 5.09
C PHE A 82 3.98 -5.12 3.96
N TYR A 83 4.11 -5.74 2.79
CA TYR A 83 4.41 -5.06 1.53
C TYR A 83 3.72 -5.71 0.33
N LEU A 84 3.45 -4.90 -0.69
CA LEU A 84 2.88 -5.28 -1.98
C LEU A 84 3.53 -4.47 -3.11
N LEU A 85 3.68 -5.09 -4.27
CA LEU A 85 4.03 -4.40 -5.52
C LEU A 85 2.83 -4.46 -6.46
N TYR A 86 2.26 -3.31 -6.80
CA TYR A 86 1.25 -3.17 -7.86
C TYR A 86 1.93 -2.67 -9.13
N TYR A 87 1.55 -3.21 -10.29
CA TYR A 87 2.14 -2.79 -11.55
C TYR A 87 1.19 -2.93 -12.74
N THR A 88 1.42 -2.11 -13.76
CA THR A 88 0.66 -2.14 -15.02
C THR A 88 1.55 -1.70 -16.18
N GLU A 89 1.21 -2.13 -17.38
CA GLU A 89 1.83 -1.62 -18.60
C GLU A 89 1.42 -0.16 -18.81
N PHE A 90 2.39 0.67 -19.17
CA PHE A 90 2.14 2.06 -19.56
C PHE A 90 3.16 2.52 -20.60
N THR A 91 2.88 3.67 -21.20
CA THR A 91 3.80 4.31 -22.15
C THR A 91 4.00 5.75 -21.70
N PRO A 92 5.15 6.07 -21.07
CA PRO A 92 5.51 7.42 -20.68
C PRO A 92 5.30 8.44 -21.80
N ASN A 93 4.79 9.60 -21.44
CA ASN A 93 4.68 10.76 -22.31
C ASN A 93 4.61 12.04 -21.48
N GLU A 94 4.66 13.20 -22.14
CA GLU A 94 4.71 14.51 -21.47
C GLU A 94 3.34 15.06 -21.07
N LYS A 95 2.25 14.42 -21.52
CA LYS A 95 0.89 14.93 -21.37
C LYS A 95 0.14 14.25 -20.24
N ASP A 96 0.40 12.97 -20.03
CA ASP A 96 -0.29 12.14 -19.06
C ASP A 96 0.41 12.21 -17.69
N GLU A 97 -0.37 12.41 -16.64
CA GLU A 97 0.08 12.28 -15.26
C GLU A 97 -0.24 10.88 -14.73
N TYR A 98 0.74 10.24 -14.10
CA TYR A 98 0.57 8.94 -13.47
C TYR A 98 0.74 9.04 -11.97
N ALA A 99 -0.02 8.26 -11.21
CA ALA A 99 0.06 8.27 -9.75
C ALA A 99 -0.35 6.93 -9.15
N CYS A 100 0.00 6.72 -7.88
CA CYS A 100 -0.52 5.65 -7.05
C CYS A 100 -1.36 6.24 -5.92
N ARG A 101 -2.60 5.76 -5.75
CA ARG A 101 -3.47 6.14 -4.64
C ARG A 101 -3.61 4.96 -3.69
N VAL A 102 -3.30 5.19 -2.42
CA VAL A 102 -3.33 4.18 -1.36
C VAL A 102 -4.31 4.61 -0.28
N ASN A 103 -5.20 3.71 0.10
CA ASN A 103 -6.08 3.85 1.25
C ASN A 103 -5.75 2.77 2.28
N HIS A 104 -5.61 3.18 3.54
CA HIS A 104 -5.23 2.30 4.65
C HIS A 104 -5.69 2.94 5.95
N VAL A 105 -6.08 2.14 6.95
CA VAL A 105 -6.67 2.62 8.22
C VAL A 105 -5.80 3.64 8.98
N THR A 106 -4.48 3.62 8.79
CA THR A 106 -3.55 4.56 9.44
C THR A 106 -3.40 5.89 8.72
N LEU A 107 -4.00 6.05 7.53
CA LEU A 107 -4.05 7.31 6.81
C LEU A 107 -5.35 8.03 7.17
N SER A 108 -5.31 9.37 7.29
CA SER A 108 -6.52 10.18 7.50
C SER A 108 -7.48 10.19 6.31
N GLY A 109 -7.07 9.59 5.19
CA GLY A 109 -7.80 9.45 3.94
C GLY A 109 -6.86 8.91 2.85
N PRO A 110 -7.37 8.66 1.63
CA PRO A 110 -6.55 8.16 0.54
C PRO A 110 -5.36 9.09 0.24
N ARG A 111 -4.15 8.53 0.18
CA ARG A 111 -2.92 9.25 -0.16
C ARG A 111 -2.55 8.97 -1.61
N THR A 112 -2.41 10.02 -2.40
CA THR A 112 -1.95 9.93 -3.80
C THR A 112 -0.49 10.38 -3.90
N VAL A 113 0.37 9.54 -4.47
CA VAL A 113 1.77 9.85 -4.78
C VAL A 113 1.93 9.84 -6.30
N LYS A 114 2.39 10.96 -6.86
CA LYS A 114 2.62 11.08 -8.29
C LYS A 114 3.89 10.33 -8.68
N TRP A 115 3.88 9.75 -9.87
CA TRP A 115 5.09 9.26 -10.51
C TRP A 115 5.95 10.47 -10.90
N ASP A 116 7.20 10.46 -10.45
CA ASP A 116 8.22 11.42 -10.87
C ASP A 116 9.21 10.70 -11.78
N ARG A 117 9.61 11.35 -12.88
CA ARG A 117 10.52 10.77 -13.87
C ARG A 117 11.97 10.76 -13.37
N ASP A 118 12.27 11.62 -12.40
CA ASP A 118 13.63 11.85 -11.90
C ASP A 118 13.93 11.11 -10.59
N MET A 119 12.99 10.28 -10.09
CA MET A 119 13.16 9.40 -8.92
C MET A 119 13.31 7.93 -9.32
#